data_AF-A0A943IU73-F1
#
_entry.id   AF-A0A943IU73-F1
#
_cell.length_a   1.000
_cell.length_b   1.000
_cell.length_c   1.000
_cell.angle_alpha   90.00
_cell.angle_beta   90.00
_cell.angle_gamma   90.00
#
_symmetry.space_group_name_H-M   'P 1'
#
loop_
_entity.id
_entity.type
_entity.pdbx_description
1 polymer ?
#
loop_
_entity_poly.entity_id
_entity_poly.type
_entity_poly.pdbx_seq_one_letter_code
_entity_poly.pdbx_strand_id
1 'polypeptide(L)'
;MVTKGYNSYHGRMSGGKIVLIVVLALVLVGAVAYLALQNYVVYDEAGNATIDLPFFHRKDDRDDKTDDSTVDGTGDRDDIVDTVVPEHPHVKVAALHGTRLPDDCLWWGADYIMNTLAPEDLVLAVKRTTGGITYATGVETPQGVVVETGRPIECLRTLLSSGRYTVGHIVCFRDSAYARSVPETALVREDGQLWYDAEGQAWLDPTDPQVLQYITALVKECGELGFKEVLLDQFCYPADTTGVANTAADPAQVLTDFAENLRSALPEGTALSVVVRSTDSLSVEQMAELFDRLYVPSADTLAAVKAALPEGYDPETRVVAMTAEAPQSGSYVIVS
;
A
#
# COMPACT_ATOMS: atom_id res chain seq x y z
N MET A 1 13.17 -55.34 39.57
CA MET A 1 12.83 -54.20 38.68
C MET A 1 12.19 -54.78 37.43
N VAL A 2 10.88 -54.54 37.24
CA VAL A 2 10.13 -54.97 36.05
C VAL A 2 9.86 -53.72 35.22
N THR A 3 10.44 -53.61 34.04
CA THR A 3 10.18 -52.53 33.08
C THR A 3 8.98 -52.91 32.22
N LYS A 4 7.93 -52.06 32.26
CA LYS A 4 6.76 -52.14 31.37
C LYS A 4 7.19 -51.85 29.94
N GLY A 5 7.09 -52.84 29.05
CA GLY A 5 7.14 -52.63 27.61
C GLY A 5 5.83 -52.01 27.12
N TYR A 6 5.92 -50.85 26.48
CA TYR A 6 4.82 -50.23 25.75
C TYR A 6 4.68 -50.93 24.40
N ASN A 7 3.56 -51.63 24.20
CA ASN A 7 3.12 -52.10 22.88
C ASN A 7 2.64 -50.89 22.08
N SER A 8 3.30 -50.58 20.96
CA SER A 8 2.82 -49.60 19.99
C SER A 8 1.57 -50.16 19.28
N TYR A 9 0.44 -49.49 19.52
CA TYR A 9 -0.85 -49.83 18.94
C TYR A 9 -0.86 -49.46 17.45
N HIS A 10 -0.47 -50.38 16.57
CA HIS A 10 -0.72 -50.25 15.14
C HIS A 10 -2.20 -50.54 14.86
N GLY A 11 -3.03 -49.50 14.98
CA GLY A 11 -4.43 -49.54 14.61
C GLY A 11 -4.56 -49.81 13.11
N ARG A 12 -4.85 -51.07 12.77
CA ARG A 12 -5.25 -51.51 11.43
C ARG A 12 -6.46 -50.67 10.99
N MET A 13 -6.24 -49.69 10.11
CA MET A 13 -7.33 -48.88 9.58
C MET A 13 -8.31 -49.79 8.85
N SER A 14 -9.50 -49.96 9.45
CA SER A 14 -10.62 -50.69 8.85
C SER A 14 -10.86 -50.18 7.44
N GLY A 15 -10.98 -51.09 6.47
CA GLY A 15 -11.13 -50.75 5.04
C GLY A 15 -12.24 -49.74 4.76
N GLY A 16 -13.26 -49.64 5.63
CA GLY A 16 -14.30 -48.61 5.54
C GLY A 16 -13.80 -47.17 5.72
N LYS A 17 -12.76 -46.93 6.54
CA LYS A 17 -12.16 -45.58 6.69
C LYS A 17 -11.36 -45.16 5.46
N ILE A 18 -10.71 -46.12 4.78
CA ILE A 18 -9.97 -45.84 3.55
C ILE A 18 -10.95 -45.45 2.44
N VAL A 19 -12.07 -46.16 2.32
CA VAL A 19 -13.13 -45.82 1.36
C VAL A 19 -13.69 -44.42 1.63
N LEU A 20 -13.92 -44.05 2.90
CA LEU A 20 -14.41 -42.72 3.26
C LEU A 20 -13.42 -41.61 2.85
N ILE A 21 -12.12 -41.81 3.08
CA ILE A 21 -11.08 -40.84 2.71
C ILE A 21 -11.02 -40.67 1.19
N VAL A 22 -11.13 -41.76 0.43
CA VAL A 22 -11.13 -41.71 -1.04
C VAL A 22 -12.36 -40.97 -1.57
N VAL A 23 -13.54 -41.20 -0.99
CA VAL A 23 -14.76 -40.48 -1.36
C VAL A 23 -14.65 -38.99 -1.03
N LEU A 24 -14.13 -38.64 0.15
CA LEU A 24 -13.93 -37.25 0.55
C LEU A 24 -12.93 -36.54 -0.39
N ALA A 25 -11.83 -37.20 -0.76
CA ALA A 25 -10.85 -36.67 -1.68
C ALA A 25 -11.45 -36.43 -3.09
N LEU A 26 -12.29 -37.35 -3.58
CA LEU A 26 -12.97 -37.17 -4.87
C LEU A 26 -13.97 -36.00 -4.85
N VAL A 27 -14.68 -35.80 -3.74
CA VAL A 27 -15.57 -34.64 -3.58
C VAL A 27 -14.78 -33.34 -3.53
N LEU A 28 -13.64 -33.31 -2.83
CA LEU A 28 -12.74 -32.15 -2.78
C LEU A 28 -12.15 -31.83 -4.15
N VAL A 29 -11.68 -32.84 -4.89
CA VAL A 29 -11.18 -32.65 -6.26
C VAL A 29 -12.29 -32.17 -7.19
N GLY A 30 -13.51 -32.72 -7.06
CA GLY A 30 -14.68 -32.24 -7.81
C GLY A 30 -15.04 -30.79 -7.50
N ALA A 31 -14.97 -30.39 -6.23
CA ALA A 31 -15.22 -29.01 -5.80
C ALA A 31 -14.15 -28.03 -6.29
N VAL A 32 -12.87 -28.42 -6.23
CA VAL A 32 -11.75 -27.63 -6.77
C VAL A 32 -11.85 -27.52 -8.29
N ALA A 33 -12.18 -28.61 -8.99
CA ALA A 33 -12.40 -28.58 -10.44
C ALA A 33 -13.61 -27.71 -10.81
N TYR A 34 -14.68 -27.74 -10.01
CA TYR A 34 -15.85 -26.88 -10.22
C TYR A 34 -15.51 -25.40 -10.02
N LEU A 35 -14.78 -25.05 -8.96
CA LEU A 35 -14.30 -23.68 -8.73
C LEU A 35 -13.35 -23.22 -9.85
N ALA A 36 -12.46 -24.10 -10.32
CA ALA A 36 -11.57 -23.79 -11.42
C ALA A 36 -12.33 -23.58 -12.74
N LEU A 37 -13.36 -24.39 -13.05
CA LEU A 37 -14.16 -24.23 -14.26
C LEU A 37 -15.03 -22.97 -14.25
N GLN A 38 -15.47 -22.47 -13.07
CA GLN A 38 -16.22 -21.22 -13.00
C GLN A 38 -15.43 -20.01 -13.54
N ASN A 39 -14.09 -20.04 -13.46
CA ASN A 39 -13.25 -18.98 -14.01
C ASN A 39 -13.11 -19.00 -15.54
N TYR A 40 -13.62 -20.03 -16.22
CA TYR A 40 -13.49 -20.19 -17.69
C TYR A 40 -14.82 -20.18 -18.45
N VAL A 41 -15.92 -19.84 -17.78
CA VAL A 41 -17.22 -19.64 -18.45
C VAL A 41 -17.44 -18.15 -18.69
N VAL A 42 -17.23 -17.72 -19.93
CA VAL A 42 -17.57 -16.37 -20.38
C VAL A 42 -18.97 -16.42 -21.00
N TYR A 43 -19.85 -15.53 -20.54
CA TYR A 43 -21.19 -15.36 -21.12
C TYR A 43 -21.16 -14.19 -22.09
N ASP A 44 -21.57 -14.40 -23.34
CA ASP A 44 -21.76 -13.32 -24.30
C ASP A 44 -23.05 -12.53 -24.00
N GLU A 45 -23.21 -11.33 -24.58
CA GLU A 45 -24.40 -10.47 -24.37
C GLU A 45 -25.71 -11.10 -24.89
N ALA A 46 -25.66 -12.25 -25.58
CA ALA A 46 -26.83 -13.00 -26.02
C ALA A 46 -27.18 -14.18 -25.08
N GLY A 47 -26.43 -14.39 -24.00
CA GLY A 47 -26.70 -15.40 -22.97
C GLY A 47 -26.25 -16.82 -23.31
N ASN A 48 -25.36 -17.00 -24.28
CA ASN A 48 -24.78 -18.31 -24.58
C ASN A 48 -23.42 -18.48 -23.89
N ALA A 49 -23.20 -19.63 -23.26
CA ALA A 49 -21.95 -19.95 -22.56
C ALA A 49 -20.96 -20.61 -23.53
N THR A 50 -19.78 -19.99 -23.71
CA THR A 50 -18.67 -20.56 -24.46
C THR A 50 -17.48 -20.81 -23.53
N ILE A 51 -16.85 -21.97 -23.68
CA ILE A 51 -15.70 -22.41 -22.86
C ILE A 51 -14.45 -22.23 -23.71
N ASP A 52 -13.55 -21.33 -23.30
CA ASP A 52 -12.28 -21.10 -23.99
C ASP A 52 -11.13 -21.75 -23.20
N LEU A 53 -10.42 -22.69 -23.84
CA LEU A 53 -9.40 -23.54 -23.22
C LEU A 53 -8.03 -23.29 -23.88
N PRO A 54 -7.00 -22.88 -23.12
CA PRO A 54 -5.77 -22.30 -23.67
C PRO A 54 -4.76 -23.30 -24.27
N PHE A 55 -5.09 -24.58 -24.39
CA PHE A 55 -4.13 -25.63 -24.75
C PHE A 55 -4.21 -26.13 -26.20
N PHE A 56 -5.14 -25.61 -27.00
CA PHE A 56 -5.33 -26.05 -28.39
C PHE A 56 -5.09 -24.91 -29.38
N HIS A 57 -3.83 -24.55 -29.59
CA HIS A 57 -3.41 -23.91 -30.84
C HIS A 57 -2.48 -24.84 -31.61
N ARG A 58 -3.04 -25.43 -32.67
CA ARG A 58 -2.38 -26.34 -33.61
C ARG A 58 -1.50 -25.52 -34.54
N LYS A 59 -0.20 -25.77 -34.48
CA LYS A 59 0.82 -25.17 -35.35
C LYS A 59 0.77 -25.88 -36.70
N ASP A 60 0.40 -25.16 -37.77
CA ASP A 60 0.62 -25.59 -39.15
C ASP A 60 1.48 -24.54 -39.87
N ASP A 61 2.65 -25.01 -40.32
CA ASP A 61 3.63 -24.31 -41.15
C ASP A 61 3.11 -24.08 -42.58
N ARG A 62 3.44 -22.93 -43.20
CA ARG A 62 3.75 -22.84 -44.65
C ARG A 62 4.40 -21.51 -45.07
N ASP A 63 5.71 -21.62 -45.29
CA ASP A 63 6.56 -21.10 -46.38
C ASP A 63 6.10 -20.00 -47.38
N ASP A 64 7.03 -19.04 -47.52
CA ASP A 64 7.66 -18.46 -48.73
C ASP A 64 6.97 -17.34 -49.58
N LYS A 65 7.63 -16.17 -49.52
CA LYS A 65 8.11 -15.26 -50.59
C LYS A 65 7.21 -14.37 -51.49
N THR A 66 7.69 -13.12 -51.54
CA THR A 66 7.89 -12.15 -52.66
C THR A 66 6.77 -11.28 -53.23
N ASP A 67 7.16 -10.00 -53.31
CA ASP A 67 6.93 -8.94 -54.30
C ASP A 67 5.62 -8.14 -54.38
N ASP A 68 5.79 -6.85 -54.05
CA ASP A 68 5.48 -5.66 -54.86
C ASP A 68 4.09 -5.53 -55.51
N SER A 69 3.28 -4.57 -55.01
CA SER A 69 2.78 -3.41 -55.78
C SER A 69 1.56 -2.75 -55.13
N THR A 70 1.64 -1.41 -55.02
CA THR A 70 0.58 -0.38 -55.16
C THR A 70 -0.84 -0.56 -54.59
N VAL A 71 -1.20 0.43 -53.74
CA VAL A 71 -2.43 1.28 -53.75
C VAL A 71 -3.69 0.79 -53.01
N ASP A 72 -3.99 1.58 -51.96
CA ASP A 72 -5.30 2.08 -51.48
C ASP A 72 -6.26 1.18 -50.69
N GLY A 73 -6.91 1.79 -49.68
CA GLY A 73 -8.08 1.25 -49.00
C GLY A 73 -7.89 0.85 -47.53
N THR A 74 -8.25 1.79 -46.64
CA THR A 74 -8.95 1.59 -45.36
C THR A 74 -9.00 0.17 -44.77
N GLY A 75 -8.37 -0.03 -43.63
CA GLY A 75 -8.51 -1.23 -42.82
C GLY A 75 -7.87 -1.04 -41.45
N ASP A 76 -8.74 -0.80 -40.48
CA ASP A 76 -8.56 -0.97 -39.04
C ASP A 76 -7.46 -2.00 -38.73
N ARG A 77 -6.34 -1.54 -38.18
CA ARG A 77 -5.39 -2.42 -37.51
C ARG A 77 -5.64 -2.22 -36.03
N ASP A 78 -6.40 -3.16 -35.47
CA ASP A 78 -6.39 -3.42 -34.04
C ASP A 78 -4.94 -3.72 -33.65
N ASP A 79 -4.27 -2.69 -33.17
CA ASP A 79 -3.06 -2.82 -32.37
C ASP A 79 -3.49 -3.60 -31.12
N ILE A 80 -3.22 -4.91 -31.11
CA ILE A 80 -3.20 -5.70 -29.87
C ILE A 80 -2.01 -5.15 -29.08
N VAL A 81 -2.23 -4.05 -28.37
CA VAL A 81 -1.40 -3.61 -27.27
C VAL A 81 -1.58 -4.69 -26.22
N ASP A 82 -0.57 -5.54 -26.08
CA ASP A 82 -0.39 -6.41 -24.93
C ASP A 82 -0.28 -5.50 -23.71
N THR A 83 -1.44 -5.10 -23.19
CA THR A 83 -1.53 -4.17 -22.08
C THR A 83 -1.19 -5.01 -20.87
N VAL A 84 0.09 -4.95 -20.48
CA VAL A 84 0.55 -5.48 -19.20
C VAL A 84 -0.34 -4.85 -18.14
N VAL A 85 -1.30 -5.62 -17.64
CA VAL A 85 -2.13 -5.19 -16.52
C VAL A 85 -1.18 -5.08 -15.34
N PRO A 86 -1.05 -3.90 -14.71
CA PRO A 86 -0.15 -3.73 -13.58
C PRO A 86 -0.48 -4.77 -12.51
N GLU A 87 0.56 -5.36 -11.89
CA GLU A 87 0.38 -6.42 -10.88
C GLU A 87 -0.54 -6.00 -9.72
N HIS A 88 -0.68 -4.69 -9.50
CA HIS A 88 -1.65 -4.08 -8.59
C HIS A 88 -2.41 -2.91 -9.27
N PRO A 89 -3.65 -3.10 -9.74
CA PRO A 89 -4.42 -1.99 -10.28
C PRO A 89 -4.73 -0.97 -9.18
N HIS A 90 -4.51 0.32 -9.48
CA HIS A 90 -4.79 1.42 -8.58
C HIS A 90 -6.23 1.40 -8.07
N VAL A 91 -6.40 1.75 -6.80
CA VAL A 91 -7.72 1.89 -6.21
C VAL A 91 -8.38 3.14 -6.81
N LYS A 92 -9.59 3.01 -7.35
CA LYS A 92 -10.35 4.16 -7.83
C LYS A 92 -10.70 5.08 -6.66
N VAL A 93 -10.20 6.30 -6.71
CA VAL A 93 -10.40 7.32 -5.68
C VAL A 93 -11.23 8.49 -6.20
N ALA A 94 -12.14 9.01 -5.37
CA ALA A 94 -12.92 10.21 -5.67
C ALA A 94 -12.16 11.48 -5.27
N ALA A 95 -12.63 12.67 -5.65
CA ALA A 95 -12.06 13.92 -5.15
C ALA A 95 -12.09 13.94 -3.60
N LEU A 96 -10.94 14.21 -2.98
CA LEU A 96 -10.81 14.27 -1.52
C LEU A 96 -10.93 15.73 -1.07
N HIS A 97 -11.84 16.00 -0.15
CA HIS A 97 -11.97 17.30 0.50
C HIS A 97 -11.82 17.11 2.01
N GLY A 98 -10.57 17.07 2.46
CA GLY A 98 -10.23 16.68 3.82
C GLY A 98 -9.76 17.81 4.70
N THR A 99 -9.73 17.56 6.00
CA THR A 99 -8.99 18.38 6.98
C THR A 99 -8.01 17.50 7.74
N ARG A 100 -6.75 17.96 7.86
CA ARG A 100 -5.75 17.34 8.73
C ARG A 100 -6.04 17.74 10.16
N LEU A 101 -6.48 16.77 10.94
CA LEU A 101 -6.82 16.99 12.35
C LEU A 101 -5.56 17.02 13.21
N PRO A 102 -5.55 17.75 14.34
CA PRO A 102 -4.42 17.75 15.28
C PRO A 102 -4.03 16.35 15.79
N ASP A 103 -2.76 16.14 16.09
CA ASP A 103 -2.18 14.83 16.45
C ASP A 103 -2.72 14.23 17.76
N ASP A 104 -3.38 15.03 18.59
CA ASP A 104 -4.03 14.65 19.84
C ASP A 104 -5.57 14.63 19.76
N CYS A 105 -6.14 14.87 18.57
CA CYS A 105 -7.60 15.02 18.39
C CYS A 105 -8.40 13.81 18.88
N LEU A 106 -7.84 12.59 18.84
CA LEU A 106 -8.50 11.39 19.32
C LEU A 106 -8.88 11.44 20.81
N TRP A 107 -8.28 12.35 21.59
CA TRP A 107 -8.66 12.61 22.98
C TRP A 107 -9.89 13.51 23.13
N TRP A 108 -10.30 14.23 22.09
CA TRP A 108 -11.33 15.27 22.14
C TRP A 108 -12.75 14.71 21.89
N GLY A 109 -12.85 13.48 21.40
CA GLY A 109 -14.10 12.76 21.15
C GLY A 109 -14.63 12.96 19.73
N ALA A 110 -15.22 11.88 19.19
CA ALA A 110 -15.62 11.82 17.78
C ALA A 110 -16.69 12.86 17.42
N ASP A 111 -17.67 13.09 18.31
CA ASP A 111 -18.73 14.08 18.08
C ASP A 111 -18.18 15.50 17.92
N TYR A 112 -17.17 15.88 18.71
CA TYR A 112 -16.56 17.21 18.60
C TYR A 112 -15.81 17.34 17.27
N ILE A 113 -15.01 16.34 16.91
CA ILE A 113 -14.25 16.30 15.66
C ILE A 113 -15.19 16.44 14.45
N MET A 114 -16.23 15.61 14.39
CA MET A 114 -17.12 15.53 13.24
C MET A 114 -17.99 16.77 13.05
N ASN A 115 -18.36 17.43 14.15
CA ASN A 115 -19.26 18.60 14.11
C ASN A 115 -18.54 19.94 14.11
N THR A 116 -17.26 19.99 14.50
CA THR A 116 -16.53 21.26 14.70
C THR A 116 -15.27 21.37 13.87
N LEU A 117 -14.47 20.30 13.76
CA LEU A 117 -13.11 20.39 13.21
C LEU A 117 -13.03 20.01 11.74
N ALA A 118 -13.74 18.96 11.36
CA ALA A 118 -13.70 18.46 10.00
C ALA A 118 -15.10 17.98 9.64
N PRO A 119 -15.90 18.77 8.90
CA PRO A 119 -17.26 18.40 8.52
C PRO A 119 -17.31 17.34 7.41
N GLU A 120 -16.24 17.22 6.61
CA GLU A 120 -16.13 16.30 5.48
C GLU A 120 -15.11 15.18 5.78
N ASP A 121 -14.07 15.01 4.95
CA ASP A 121 -13.12 13.92 5.08
C ASP A 121 -12.02 14.20 6.11
N LEU A 122 -11.45 13.13 6.66
CA LEU A 122 -10.61 13.19 7.85
C LEU A 122 -9.21 12.66 7.52
N VAL A 123 -8.17 13.46 7.75
CA VAL A 123 -6.79 12.98 7.80
C VAL A 123 -6.34 12.92 9.26
N LEU A 124 -6.10 11.71 9.75
CA LEU A 124 -5.81 11.41 11.15
C LEU A 124 -4.36 10.94 11.28
N ALA A 125 -3.62 11.53 12.21
CA ALA A 125 -2.30 11.02 12.57
C ALA A 125 -2.45 9.61 13.15
N VAL A 126 -1.78 8.63 12.53
CA VAL A 126 -1.56 7.29 13.09
C VAL A 126 -0.22 7.28 13.81
N LYS A 127 0.81 7.77 13.11
CA LYS A 127 2.18 7.91 13.63
C LYS A 127 2.63 9.35 13.46
N ARG A 128 2.97 9.98 14.58
CA ARG A 128 3.36 11.40 14.69
C ARG A 128 4.79 11.62 14.19
N THR A 129 5.13 12.88 13.93
CA THR A 129 6.52 13.31 13.65
C THR A 129 7.49 13.06 14.80
N THR A 130 6.98 12.91 16.02
CA THR A 130 7.76 12.50 17.18
C THR A 130 8.08 10.99 17.22
N GLY A 131 7.51 10.21 16.29
CA GLY A 131 7.59 8.75 16.23
C GLY A 131 6.49 8.04 17.03
N GLY A 132 5.74 8.75 17.87
CA GLY A 132 4.68 8.17 18.70
C GLY A 132 3.42 7.77 17.92
N ILE A 133 2.69 6.77 18.43
CA ILE A 133 1.45 6.25 17.85
C ILE A 133 0.25 6.80 18.62
N THR A 134 -0.76 7.29 17.92
CA THR A 134 -1.86 8.10 18.49
C THR A 134 -3.00 7.29 19.13
N TYR A 135 -2.95 5.97 19.03
CA TYR A 135 -3.92 5.05 19.62
C TYR A 135 -3.26 3.73 20.04
N ALA A 136 -4.03 2.89 20.74
CA ALA A 136 -3.56 1.58 21.18
C ALA A 136 -3.38 0.66 19.97
N THR A 137 -2.13 0.39 19.59
CA THR A 137 -1.73 -0.47 18.47
C THR A 137 -1.42 -1.90 18.94
N GLY A 138 -1.63 -2.88 18.06
CA GLY A 138 -1.13 -4.24 18.21
C GLY A 138 0.29 -4.45 17.65
N VAL A 139 0.87 -3.43 16.99
CA VAL A 139 2.21 -3.49 16.43
C VAL A 139 3.26 -3.39 17.54
N GLU A 140 4.28 -4.26 17.48
CA GLU A 140 5.41 -4.22 18.40
C GLU A 140 6.20 -2.92 18.20
N THR A 141 6.46 -2.22 19.30
CA THR A 141 7.16 -0.94 19.30
C THR A 141 8.30 -0.96 20.31
N PRO A 142 9.44 -0.34 20.00
CA PRO A 142 10.52 -0.22 20.97
C PRO A 142 10.16 0.74 22.10
N GLN A 143 10.81 0.59 23.25
CA GLN A 143 10.42 1.27 24.50
C GLN A 143 10.36 2.81 24.42
N GLY A 144 11.16 3.44 23.55
CA GLY A 144 11.16 4.90 23.39
C GLY A 144 10.04 5.45 22.51
N VAL A 145 9.28 4.59 21.82
CA VAL A 145 8.11 5.00 21.05
C VAL A 145 6.91 5.12 21.99
N VAL A 146 6.35 6.32 22.09
CA VAL A 146 5.15 6.56 22.90
C VAL A 146 3.93 6.02 22.16
N VAL A 147 3.18 5.13 22.80
CA VAL A 147 1.91 4.61 22.29
C VAL A 147 0.78 5.09 23.19
N GLU A 148 -0.16 5.84 22.63
CA GLU A 148 -1.36 6.26 23.35
C GLU A 148 -2.25 5.06 23.66
N THR A 149 -2.92 5.06 24.82
CA THR A 149 -3.80 3.96 25.22
C THR A 149 -5.12 4.47 25.79
N GLY A 150 -6.11 3.57 25.90
CA GLY A 150 -7.43 3.92 26.46
C GLY A 150 -8.35 4.56 25.43
N ARG A 151 -8.88 5.76 25.74
CA ARG A 151 -9.96 6.40 24.96
C ARG A 151 -9.67 6.63 23.46
N PRO A 152 -8.44 6.94 23.00
CA PRO A 152 -8.19 7.25 21.59
C PRO A 152 -8.65 6.19 20.59
N ILE A 153 -8.50 4.89 20.90
CA ILE A 153 -8.90 3.82 19.97
C ILE A 153 -10.42 3.74 19.77
N GLU A 154 -11.21 4.02 20.81
CA GLU A 154 -12.67 4.05 20.72
C GLU A 154 -13.16 5.27 19.93
N CYS A 155 -12.49 6.41 20.12
CA CYS A 155 -12.73 7.61 19.31
C CYS A 155 -12.44 7.32 17.83
N LEU A 156 -11.28 6.72 17.54
CA LEU A 156 -10.89 6.34 16.18
C LEU A 156 -11.92 5.40 15.53
N ARG A 157 -12.33 4.33 16.21
CA ARG A 157 -13.35 3.39 15.69
C ARG A 157 -14.66 4.08 15.34
N THR A 158 -15.07 5.06 16.16
CA THR A 158 -16.27 5.86 15.91
C THR A 158 -16.12 6.71 14.65
N LEU A 159 -14.96 7.35 14.46
CA LEU A 159 -14.66 8.13 13.26
C LEU A 159 -14.63 7.25 12.00
N LEU A 160 -13.97 6.09 12.06
CA LEU A 160 -13.90 5.13 10.95
C LEU A 160 -15.29 4.58 10.57
N SER A 161 -16.21 4.48 11.54
CA SER A 161 -17.59 4.03 11.33
C SER A 161 -18.55 5.14 10.87
N SER A 162 -18.09 6.39 10.75
CA SER A 162 -18.94 7.54 10.40
C SER A 162 -19.41 7.56 8.94
N GLY A 163 -18.81 6.73 8.09
CA GLY A 163 -19.07 6.72 6.64
C GLY A 163 -18.31 7.78 5.85
N ARG A 164 -17.52 8.64 6.51
CA ARG A 164 -16.63 9.63 5.88
C ARG A 164 -15.37 8.97 5.32
N TYR A 165 -14.72 9.63 4.36
CA TYR A 165 -13.43 9.16 3.89
C TYR A 165 -12.36 9.46 4.95
N THR A 166 -11.60 8.43 5.33
CA THR A 166 -10.62 8.52 6.41
C THR A 166 -9.24 8.12 5.89
N VAL A 167 -8.27 8.99 6.14
CA VAL A 167 -6.88 8.83 5.74
C VAL A 167 -6.02 8.67 6.99
N GLY A 168 -5.32 7.54 7.09
CA GLY A 168 -4.35 7.27 8.16
C GLY A 168 -2.98 7.81 7.77
N HIS A 169 -2.53 8.88 8.42
CA HIS A 169 -1.25 9.54 8.15
C HIS A 169 -0.12 8.93 9.00
N ILE A 170 0.89 8.37 8.35
CA ILE A 170 2.03 7.70 8.97
C ILE A 170 3.33 8.42 8.57
N VAL A 171 4.03 9.00 9.54
CA VAL A 171 5.42 9.45 9.33
C VAL A 171 6.35 8.23 9.34
N CYS A 172 7.01 7.97 8.21
CA CYS A 172 7.78 6.74 7.96
C CYS A 172 9.22 6.86 8.46
N PHE A 173 10.17 7.22 7.58
CA PHE A 173 11.60 7.06 7.88
C PHE A 173 12.16 8.13 8.82
N ARG A 174 11.54 9.31 8.88
CA ARG A 174 11.95 10.37 9.82
C ARG A 174 11.39 10.11 11.22
N ASP A 175 12.02 9.18 11.94
CA ASP A 175 11.56 8.71 13.25
C ASP A 175 12.70 8.66 14.28
N SER A 176 12.84 9.77 15.00
CA SER A 176 13.82 9.90 16.07
C SER A 176 13.55 8.99 17.28
N ALA A 177 12.29 8.64 17.57
CA ALA A 177 11.97 7.83 18.75
C ALA A 177 12.39 6.38 18.54
N TYR A 178 12.10 5.83 17.35
CA TYR A 178 12.52 4.49 16.99
C TYR A 178 14.05 4.43 16.82
N ALA A 179 14.64 5.36 16.04
CA ALA A 179 16.08 5.38 15.79
C ALA A 179 16.93 5.47 17.08
N ARG A 180 16.47 6.23 18.09
CA ARG A 180 17.18 6.31 19.38
C ARG A 180 17.02 5.06 20.24
N SER A 181 15.92 4.32 20.07
CA SER A 181 15.66 3.11 20.82
C SER A 181 16.35 1.89 20.24
N VAL A 182 16.51 1.88 18.90
CA VAL A 182 17.10 0.79 18.12
C VAL A 182 18.11 1.37 17.11
N PRO A 183 19.26 1.92 17.57
CA PRO A 183 20.20 2.66 16.72
C PRO A 183 20.75 1.89 15.52
N GLU A 184 20.74 0.56 15.58
CA GLU A 184 21.16 -0.31 14.49
C GLU A 184 20.26 -0.22 13.24
N THR A 185 19.02 0.28 13.39
CA THR A 185 18.05 0.44 12.30
C THR A 185 18.07 1.84 11.67
N ALA A 186 19.03 2.69 12.06
CA ALA A 186 19.06 4.09 11.69
C ALA A 186 20.12 4.41 10.61
N LEU A 187 19.95 5.55 9.95
CA LEU A 187 21.04 6.17 9.21
C LEU A 187 22.13 6.62 10.19
N VAL A 188 23.37 6.23 9.92
CA VAL A 188 24.52 6.46 10.79
C VAL A 188 25.63 7.21 10.08
N ARG A 189 26.51 7.82 10.86
CA ARG A 189 27.77 8.41 10.41
C ARG A 189 28.85 7.34 10.31
N GLU A 190 30.00 7.71 9.74
CA GLU A 190 31.20 6.86 9.64
C GLU A 190 31.69 6.31 11.00
N ASP A 191 31.44 7.02 12.09
CA ASP A 191 31.78 6.59 13.45
C ASP A 191 30.74 5.66 14.09
N GLY A 192 29.68 5.28 13.34
CA GLY A 192 28.58 4.44 13.79
C GLY A 192 27.59 5.14 14.72
N GLN A 193 27.73 6.45 14.97
CA GLN A 193 26.73 7.22 15.70
C GLN A 193 25.55 7.59 14.81
N LEU A 194 24.38 7.83 15.42
CA LEU A 194 23.20 8.32 14.71
C LEU A 194 23.53 9.57 13.90
N TRP A 195 23.13 9.54 12.63
CA TRP A 195 23.11 10.73 11.79
C TRP A 195 21.83 11.53 12.08
N TYR A 196 21.92 12.85 11.94
CA TYR A 196 20.81 13.77 12.17
C TYR A 196 20.71 14.73 10.99
N ASP A 197 19.48 14.99 10.55
CA ASP A 197 19.19 16.02 9.55
C ASP A 197 19.43 17.44 10.10
N ALA A 198 19.28 18.44 9.23
CA ALA A 198 19.49 19.85 9.56
C ALA A 198 18.55 20.34 10.68
N GLU A 199 17.41 19.68 10.89
CA GLU A 199 16.45 19.97 11.94
C GLU A 199 16.63 19.10 13.19
N GLY A 200 17.71 18.32 13.27
CA GLY A 200 18.06 17.50 14.42
C GLY A 200 17.19 16.25 14.60
N GLN A 201 16.56 15.75 13.52
CA GLN A 201 15.86 14.47 13.52
C GLN A 201 16.75 13.34 13.03
N ALA A 202 16.66 12.19 13.69
CA ALA A 202 17.25 10.95 13.21
C ALA A 202 16.30 10.27 12.23
N TRP A 203 16.87 9.48 11.34
CA TRP A 203 16.16 8.78 10.29
C TRP A 203 16.44 7.28 10.38
N LEU A 204 15.42 6.48 10.09
CA LEU A 204 15.51 5.05 9.92
C LEU A 204 16.13 4.73 8.55
N ASP A 205 16.88 3.64 8.49
CA ASP A 205 17.44 3.09 7.27
C ASP A 205 16.36 2.28 6.51
N PRO A 206 15.92 2.71 5.31
CA PRO A 206 14.91 1.99 4.55
C PRO A 206 15.36 0.59 4.08
N THR A 207 16.66 0.29 4.12
CA THR A 207 17.21 -1.03 3.77
C THR A 207 17.13 -2.04 4.92
N ASP A 208 16.86 -1.57 6.14
CA ASP A 208 16.81 -2.45 7.30
C ASP A 208 15.48 -3.24 7.34
N PRO A 209 15.53 -4.57 7.47
CA PRO A 209 14.33 -5.41 7.44
C PRO A 209 13.39 -5.20 8.64
N GLN A 210 13.89 -4.73 9.80
CA GLN A 210 13.03 -4.40 10.94
C GLN A 210 12.23 -3.13 10.66
N VAL A 211 12.81 -2.15 9.95
CA VAL A 211 12.11 -0.94 9.52
C VAL A 211 10.99 -1.31 8.54
N LEU A 212 11.29 -2.16 7.56
CA LEU A 212 10.27 -2.69 6.65
C LEU A 212 9.14 -3.39 7.40
N GLN A 213 9.48 -4.31 8.31
CA GLN A 213 8.49 -5.03 9.11
C GLN A 213 7.62 -4.08 9.94
N TYR A 214 8.22 -3.09 10.59
CA TYR A 214 7.54 -2.13 11.45
C TYR A 214 6.52 -1.27 10.69
N ILE A 215 6.95 -0.62 9.60
CA ILE A 215 6.08 0.23 8.80
C ILE A 215 5.00 -0.60 8.09
N THR A 216 5.34 -1.78 7.59
CA THR A 216 4.37 -2.71 6.98
C THR A 216 3.29 -3.12 7.97
N ALA A 217 3.67 -3.43 9.22
CA ALA A 217 2.72 -3.80 10.26
C ALA A 217 1.74 -2.65 10.59
N LEU A 218 2.22 -1.40 10.65
CA LEU A 218 1.37 -0.23 10.87
C LEU A 218 0.43 0.03 9.68
N VAL A 219 0.94 -0.03 8.46
CA VAL A 219 0.15 0.17 7.24
C VAL A 219 -0.96 -0.89 7.14
N LYS A 220 -0.62 -2.16 7.42
CA LYS A 220 -1.59 -3.26 7.48
C LYS A 220 -2.63 -3.05 8.56
N GLU A 221 -2.22 -2.66 9.78
CA GLU A 221 -3.15 -2.36 10.88
C GLU A 221 -4.14 -1.25 10.49
N CYS A 222 -3.69 -0.18 9.81
CA CYS A 222 -4.58 0.87 9.33
C CYS A 222 -5.67 0.35 8.39
N GLY A 223 -5.29 -0.50 7.42
CA GLY A 223 -6.25 -1.14 6.52
C GLY A 223 -7.24 -2.02 7.29
N GLU A 224 -6.76 -2.84 8.24
CA GLU A 224 -7.60 -3.73 9.05
C GLU A 224 -8.55 -2.98 10.00
N LEU A 225 -8.14 -1.80 10.50
CA LEU A 225 -8.99 -0.92 11.29
C LEU A 225 -10.11 -0.27 10.46
N GLY A 226 -9.93 -0.18 9.14
CA GLY A 226 -10.94 0.33 8.21
C GLY A 226 -10.68 1.74 7.69
N PHE A 227 -9.44 2.25 7.77
CA PHE A 227 -9.06 3.44 7.00
C PHE A 227 -9.30 3.20 5.51
N LYS A 228 -9.78 4.23 4.79
CA LYS A 228 -9.98 4.15 3.33
C LYS A 228 -8.68 4.36 2.56
N GLU A 229 -7.76 5.09 3.18
CA GLU A 229 -6.48 5.43 2.59
C GLU A 229 -5.40 5.47 3.66
N VAL A 230 -4.20 5.01 3.34
CA VAL A 230 -3.00 5.17 4.17
C VAL A 230 -2.07 6.14 3.46
N LEU A 231 -1.75 7.25 4.12
CA LEU A 231 -0.87 8.30 3.62
C LEU A 231 0.51 8.18 4.26
N LEU A 232 1.50 7.85 3.45
CA LEU A 232 2.90 7.80 3.85
C LEU A 232 3.52 9.20 3.75
N ASP A 233 4.06 9.69 4.87
CA ASP A 233 4.82 10.93 4.93
C ASP A 233 6.27 10.65 5.32
N GLN A 234 7.20 11.49 4.87
CA GLN A 234 8.65 11.25 5.02
C GLN A 234 9.06 9.88 4.47
N PHE A 235 8.41 9.45 3.38
CA PHE A 235 8.73 8.24 2.62
C PHE A 235 9.76 8.58 1.52
N CYS A 236 10.94 9.03 1.94
CA CYS A 236 12.06 9.36 1.08
C CYS A 236 13.36 9.29 1.90
N TYR A 237 14.51 9.44 1.24
CA TYR A 237 15.75 9.71 1.95
C TYR A 237 15.83 11.20 2.36
N PRO A 238 16.68 11.56 3.34
CA PRO A 238 16.97 12.96 3.64
C PRO A 238 17.45 13.71 2.39
N ALA A 239 17.05 14.97 2.25
CA ALA A 239 17.45 15.80 1.11
C ALA A 239 18.98 16.05 1.04
N ASP A 240 19.63 16.09 2.20
CA ASP A 240 21.09 16.12 2.32
C ASP A 240 21.55 14.87 3.08
N THR A 241 22.26 13.98 2.39
CA THR A 241 22.83 12.76 2.96
C THR A 241 24.33 12.90 3.26
N THR A 242 24.85 14.13 3.28
CA THR A 242 26.26 14.39 3.60
C THR A 242 26.62 13.81 4.97
N GLY A 243 27.61 12.92 4.98
CA GLY A 243 28.11 12.27 6.19
C GLY A 243 27.27 11.08 6.68
N VAL A 244 26.27 10.63 5.90
CA VAL A 244 25.63 9.32 6.09
C VAL A 244 26.54 8.23 5.51
N ALA A 245 26.80 7.17 6.27
CA ALA A 245 27.70 6.08 5.88
C ALA A 245 26.98 4.89 5.23
N ASN A 246 25.69 4.69 5.53
CA ASN A 246 24.88 3.55 5.09
C ASN A 246 23.76 3.92 4.11
N THR A 247 23.97 4.91 3.24
CA THR A 247 23.01 5.21 2.17
C THR A 247 22.95 4.07 1.16
N ALA A 248 21.75 3.68 0.74
CA ALA A 248 21.58 2.68 -0.31
C ALA A 248 22.27 3.08 -1.62
N ALA A 249 22.80 2.09 -2.35
CA ALA A 249 23.39 2.31 -3.67
C ALA A 249 22.33 2.72 -4.71
N ASP A 250 21.11 2.21 -4.57
CA ASP A 250 19.95 2.58 -5.39
C ASP A 250 18.75 2.93 -4.47
N PRO A 251 18.66 4.19 -4.01
CA PRO A 251 17.55 4.65 -3.18
C PRO A 251 16.18 4.47 -3.84
N ALA A 252 16.09 4.59 -5.16
CA ALA A 252 14.84 4.48 -5.90
C ALA A 252 14.32 3.04 -5.85
N GLN A 253 15.18 2.06 -6.17
CA GLN A 253 14.79 0.65 -6.12
C GLN A 253 14.37 0.23 -4.70
N VAL A 254 15.12 0.66 -3.67
CA VAL A 254 14.77 0.33 -2.28
C VAL A 254 13.38 0.85 -1.91
N LEU A 255 13.05 2.08 -2.30
CA LEU A 255 11.72 2.65 -2.00
C LEU A 255 10.61 2.05 -2.85
N THR A 256 10.89 1.66 -4.10
CA THR A 256 9.96 0.91 -4.96
C THR A 256 9.61 -0.42 -4.32
N ASP A 257 10.62 -1.25 -3.98
CA ASP A 257 10.42 -2.56 -3.34
C ASP A 257 9.66 -2.40 -2.01
N PHE A 258 9.99 -1.36 -1.25
CA PHE A 258 9.31 -1.06 0.01
C PHE A 258 7.83 -0.73 -0.24
N ALA A 259 7.52 0.13 -1.21
CA ALA A 259 6.14 0.49 -1.54
C ALA A 259 5.32 -0.71 -2.04
N GLU A 260 5.91 -1.59 -2.84
CA GLU A 260 5.28 -2.84 -3.32
C GLU A 260 4.96 -3.80 -2.16
N ASN A 261 5.88 -3.92 -1.19
CA ASN A 261 5.64 -4.69 0.02
C ASN A 261 4.49 -4.10 0.86
N LEU A 262 4.43 -2.77 1.00
CA LEU A 262 3.34 -2.09 1.69
C LEU A 262 2.00 -2.32 0.98
N ARG A 263 1.99 -2.20 -0.36
CA ARG A 263 0.81 -2.45 -1.19
C ARG A 263 0.30 -3.88 -1.01
N SER A 264 1.19 -4.86 -1.05
CA SER A 264 0.87 -6.28 -0.88
C SER A 264 0.31 -6.62 0.49
N ALA A 265 0.67 -5.85 1.52
CA ALA A 265 0.19 -6.05 2.89
C ALA A 265 -1.19 -5.42 3.16
N LEU A 266 -1.65 -4.51 2.30
CA LEU A 266 -2.92 -3.81 2.48
C LEU A 266 -4.12 -4.67 2.07
N PRO A 267 -5.25 -4.58 2.81
CA PRO A 267 -6.51 -5.15 2.35
C PRO A 267 -6.98 -4.53 1.04
N GLU A 268 -7.61 -5.35 0.20
CA GLU A 268 -8.20 -4.91 -1.07
C GLU A 268 -9.14 -3.70 -0.89
N GLY A 269 -9.01 -2.71 -1.78
CA GLY A 269 -9.81 -1.48 -1.73
C GLY A 269 -9.28 -0.41 -0.76
N THR A 270 -8.18 -0.65 -0.05
CA THR A 270 -7.48 0.40 0.71
C THR A 270 -6.47 1.12 -0.19
N ALA A 271 -6.61 2.43 -0.32
CA ALA A 271 -5.66 3.23 -1.09
C ALA A 271 -4.34 3.43 -0.31
N LEU A 272 -3.22 3.48 -1.01
CA LEU A 272 -1.89 3.83 -0.48
C LEU A 272 -1.42 5.08 -1.22
N SER A 273 -1.13 6.13 -0.46
CA SER A 273 -0.76 7.44 -0.97
C SER A 273 0.55 7.91 -0.35
N VAL A 274 1.19 8.88 -0.98
CA VAL A 274 2.47 9.45 -0.49
C VAL A 274 2.45 10.97 -0.48
N VAL A 275 3.14 11.57 0.49
CA VAL A 275 3.47 13.00 0.49
C VAL A 275 4.75 13.23 -0.31
N VAL A 276 4.67 14.09 -1.33
CA VAL A 276 5.81 14.47 -2.18
C VAL A 276 6.73 15.41 -1.40
N ARG A 277 7.68 14.83 -0.64
CA ARG A 277 8.66 15.56 0.18
C ARG A 277 9.97 15.85 -0.55
N SER A 278 10.43 14.90 -1.37
CA SER A 278 11.60 15.01 -2.23
C SER A 278 11.33 14.20 -3.50
N THR A 279 11.89 14.65 -4.62
CA THR A 279 11.87 13.93 -5.90
C THR A 279 13.24 13.34 -6.25
N ASP A 280 14.20 13.37 -5.30
CA ASP A 280 15.57 12.90 -5.53
C ASP A 280 15.66 11.37 -5.43
N SER A 281 14.86 10.76 -4.55
CA SER A 281 14.83 9.30 -4.37
C SER A 281 13.81 8.61 -5.29
N LEU A 282 12.66 9.24 -5.55
CA LEU A 282 11.65 8.75 -6.48
C LEU A 282 11.17 9.94 -7.32
N SER A 283 11.09 9.78 -8.64
CA SER A 283 10.50 10.80 -9.51
C SER A 283 8.99 10.88 -9.33
N VAL A 284 8.37 11.96 -9.82
CA VAL A 284 6.91 12.11 -9.76
C VAL A 284 6.21 11.00 -10.55
N GLU A 285 6.78 10.60 -11.68
CA GLU A 285 6.29 9.51 -12.52
C GLU A 285 6.33 8.17 -11.78
N GLN A 286 7.44 7.86 -11.12
CA GLN A 286 7.57 6.65 -10.30
C GLN A 286 6.58 6.64 -9.13
N MET A 287 6.43 7.78 -8.44
CA MET A 287 5.43 7.89 -7.38
C MET A 287 4.00 7.72 -7.91
N ALA A 288 3.69 8.26 -9.08
CA ALA A 288 2.38 8.15 -9.72
C ALA A 288 2.02 6.71 -10.12
N GLU A 289 3.03 5.88 -10.39
CA GLU A 289 2.88 4.44 -10.67
C GLU A 289 2.70 3.61 -9.37
N LEU A 290 3.41 3.96 -8.30
CA LEU A 290 3.38 3.20 -7.05
C LEU A 290 2.17 3.54 -6.15
N PHE A 291 1.73 4.80 -6.17
CA PHE A 291 0.77 5.34 -5.20
C PHE A 291 -0.55 5.78 -5.86
N ASP A 292 -1.65 5.62 -5.14
CA ASP A 292 -2.99 6.01 -5.63
C ASP A 292 -3.18 7.53 -5.64
N ARG A 293 -2.57 8.24 -4.68
CA ARG A 293 -2.54 9.71 -4.68
C ARG A 293 -1.18 10.27 -4.27
N LEU A 294 -0.91 11.47 -4.80
CA LEU A 294 0.23 12.31 -4.43
C LEU A 294 -0.25 13.53 -3.65
N TYR A 295 0.21 13.66 -2.40
CA TYR A 295 -0.08 14.80 -1.54
C TYR A 295 1.04 15.81 -1.68
N VAL A 296 0.71 17.03 -2.07
CA VAL A 296 1.69 18.08 -2.32
C VAL A 296 1.64 19.11 -1.20
N PRO A 297 2.68 19.20 -0.35
CA PRO A 297 2.67 20.04 0.85
C PRO A 297 2.86 21.54 0.57
N SER A 298 3.42 21.91 -0.59
CA SER A 298 3.71 23.30 -0.94
C SER A 298 3.02 23.71 -2.24
N ALA A 299 2.33 24.85 -2.19
CA ALA A 299 1.70 25.45 -3.37
C ALA A 299 2.73 25.75 -4.48
N ASP A 300 3.96 26.10 -4.10
CA ASP A 300 5.04 26.41 -5.05
C ASP A 300 5.46 25.16 -5.85
N THR A 301 5.35 23.97 -5.24
CA THR A 301 5.70 22.70 -5.88
C THR A 301 4.54 22.07 -6.65
N LEU A 302 3.29 22.49 -6.39
CA LEU A 302 2.08 21.89 -6.98
C LEU A 302 2.07 21.95 -8.52
N ALA A 303 2.44 23.11 -9.09
CA ALA A 303 2.50 23.26 -10.53
C ALA A 303 3.57 22.36 -11.17
N ALA A 304 4.73 22.22 -10.51
CA ALA A 304 5.83 21.37 -10.98
C ALA A 304 5.45 19.89 -10.93
N VAL A 305 4.83 19.43 -9.83
CA VAL A 305 4.33 18.06 -9.71
C VAL A 305 3.30 17.77 -10.81
N LYS A 306 2.31 18.65 -11.01
CA LYS A 306 1.29 18.47 -12.06
C LYS A 306 1.89 18.39 -13.47
N ALA A 307 2.97 19.13 -13.73
CA ALA A 307 3.65 19.12 -15.03
C ALA A 307 4.48 17.84 -15.28
N ALA A 308 4.87 17.14 -14.23
CA ALA A 308 5.67 15.90 -14.28
C ALA A 308 4.80 14.62 -14.16
N LEU A 309 3.48 14.74 -14.26
CA LEU A 309 2.60 13.57 -14.21
C LEU A 309 2.64 12.80 -15.55
N PRO A 310 2.56 11.46 -15.51
CA PRO A 310 2.46 10.66 -16.72
C PRO A 310 1.13 10.90 -17.44
N GLU A 311 1.12 10.64 -18.75
CA GLU A 311 -0.09 10.76 -19.57
C GLU A 311 -1.20 9.81 -19.06
N GLY A 312 -2.44 10.31 -19.00
CA GLY A 312 -3.58 9.56 -18.48
C GLY A 312 -3.72 9.53 -16.96
N TYR A 313 -2.78 10.12 -16.21
CA TYR A 313 -2.97 10.35 -14.77
C TYR A 313 -4.07 11.39 -14.55
N ASP A 314 -4.97 11.16 -13.58
CA ASP A 314 -6.03 12.10 -13.22
C ASP A 314 -5.58 13.06 -12.10
N PRO A 315 -5.15 14.29 -12.42
CA PRO A 315 -4.70 15.24 -11.41
C PRO A 315 -5.83 15.80 -10.53
N GLU A 316 -7.10 15.68 -10.91
CA GLU A 316 -8.20 16.25 -10.13
C GLU A 316 -8.52 15.38 -8.91
N THR A 317 -8.42 14.05 -9.06
CA THR A 317 -8.67 13.10 -7.96
C THR A 317 -7.38 12.60 -7.32
N ARG A 318 -6.31 12.40 -8.08
CA ARG A 318 -5.09 11.74 -7.58
C ARG A 318 -3.95 12.69 -7.20
N VAL A 319 -4.12 14.00 -7.33
CA VAL A 319 -3.22 15.00 -6.72
C VAL A 319 -3.99 15.78 -5.65
N VAL A 320 -3.49 15.74 -4.43
CA VAL A 320 -4.10 16.39 -3.26
C VAL A 320 -3.24 17.57 -2.83
N ALA A 321 -3.75 18.79 -2.94
CA ALA A 321 -3.05 19.96 -2.43
C ALA A 321 -3.21 20.06 -0.91
N MET A 322 -2.11 20.18 -0.15
CA MET A 322 -2.18 20.46 1.29
C MET A 322 -2.08 21.98 1.49
N THR A 323 -3.18 22.62 1.87
CA THR A 323 -3.30 24.09 1.84
C THR A 323 -3.92 24.63 3.13
N ALA A 324 -3.71 25.92 3.43
CA ALA A 324 -4.36 26.56 4.57
C ALA A 324 -5.85 26.88 4.32
N GLU A 325 -6.23 27.04 3.05
CA GLU A 325 -7.58 27.39 2.64
C GLU A 325 -8.04 26.47 1.49
N ALA A 326 -9.36 26.22 1.43
CA ALA A 326 -9.94 25.36 0.41
C ALA A 326 -9.78 25.99 -1.01
N PRO A 327 -9.16 25.27 -1.97
CA PRO A 327 -9.12 25.71 -3.36
C PRO A 327 -10.51 25.62 -4.02
N GLN A 328 -10.65 26.25 -5.19
CA GLN A 328 -11.92 26.27 -5.93
C GLN A 328 -12.28 24.93 -6.60
N SER A 329 -11.30 24.06 -6.81
CA SER A 329 -11.47 22.76 -7.48
C SER A 329 -10.35 21.79 -7.11
N GLY A 330 -10.53 20.54 -7.50
CA GLY A 330 -9.58 19.45 -7.28
C GLY A 330 -9.58 18.92 -5.84
N SER A 331 -8.76 17.91 -5.61
CA SER A 331 -8.61 17.33 -4.27
C SER A 331 -7.70 18.19 -3.39
N TYR A 332 -8.08 18.34 -2.13
CA TYR A 332 -7.32 19.10 -1.15
C TYR A 332 -7.46 18.55 0.26
N VAL A 333 -6.47 18.90 1.09
CA VAL A 333 -6.52 18.72 2.53
C VAL A 333 -6.15 20.03 3.19
N ILE A 334 -7.04 20.53 4.04
CA ILE A 334 -6.77 21.73 4.84
C ILE A 334 -5.78 21.36 5.95
N VAL A 335 -4.67 22.08 6.02
CA VAL A 335 -3.63 21.96 7.07
C VAL A 335 -3.56 23.27 7.85
N SER A 336 -3.55 23.17 9.18
CA SER A 336 -3.51 24.29 10.12
C SER A 336 -2.39 24.15 11.12
#